data_AF-A0A3N5QQ90-F1
#
_entry.id   AF-A0A3N5QQ90-F1
#
_cell.length_a   1.000
_cell.length_b   1.000
_cell.length_c   1.000
_cell.angle_alpha   90.00
_cell.angle_beta   90.00
_cell.angle_gamma   90.00
#
_symmetry.space_group_name_H-M   'P 1'
#
loop_
_entity.id
_entity.type
_entity.pdbx_description
1 polymer ?
#
loop_
_entity_poly.entity_id
_entity_poly.type
_entity_poly.pdbx_seq_one_letter_code
_entity_poly.pdbx_strand_id
1 'polypeptide(L)'
;MWVLRFNNGVTSAGLMLDAAQHPLDLSVSPEEEWQALVARYPSVARQFADTDLTALCGPLRRTGRVQRRWSRFVGPNWAMLPYSGYGLDALHSTGNAHTLRGVERLCDILAGRLGREELYADLLRYEQNLRREIDLLDLVVHGCYRSFRQFELFSAFSMAYFAGAIFSEDRRCHGQWNKHDAFLMADRPEYRQMVEGCYEELLRLLGQGRVSAAQAGAYRDFVRRAIEPFNIAGLCDPSRMNLYPYLDAAEPG
;
A
#
# COMPACT_ATOMS: atom_id res chain seq x y z
N MET A 1 -8.31 10.30 -1.36
CA MET A 1 -9.48 9.99 -2.21
C MET A 1 -9.04 9.04 -3.30
N TRP A 2 -9.87 8.05 -3.66
CA TRP A 2 -9.71 7.25 -4.88
C TRP A 2 -10.82 7.59 -5.88
N VAL A 3 -10.51 7.43 -7.17
CA VAL A 3 -11.46 7.54 -8.29
C VAL A 3 -11.10 6.45 -9.29
N LEU A 4 -11.90 5.38 -9.32
CA LEU A 4 -11.64 4.15 -10.07
C LEU A 4 -12.78 3.92 -11.07
N ARG A 5 -12.54 4.29 -12.33
CA ARG A 5 -13.53 4.23 -13.40
C ARG A 5 -13.66 2.82 -13.97
N PHE A 6 -14.89 2.35 -14.14
CA PHE A 6 -15.21 1.16 -14.91
C PHE A 6 -15.49 1.52 -16.38
N ASN A 7 -15.44 0.53 -17.27
CA ASN A 7 -15.65 0.70 -18.71
C ASN A 7 -17.12 0.81 -19.14
N ASN A 8 -18.04 1.03 -18.19
CA ASN A 8 -19.49 1.09 -18.41
C ASN A 8 -20.13 2.41 -17.96
N GLY A 9 -19.32 3.45 -17.73
CA GLY A 9 -19.79 4.75 -17.25
C GLY A 9 -19.95 4.87 -15.73
N VAL A 10 -19.78 3.78 -14.98
CA VAL A 10 -19.77 3.81 -13.50
C VAL A 10 -18.36 4.08 -12.98
N THR A 11 -18.25 4.83 -11.89
CA THR A 11 -16.98 5.08 -11.19
C THR A 11 -17.12 4.74 -9.71
N SER A 12 -16.21 3.93 -9.18
CA SER A 12 -16.05 3.77 -7.74
C SER A 12 -15.22 4.94 -7.21
N ALA A 13 -15.76 5.69 -6.26
CA ALA A 13 -15.07 6.80 -5.63
C ALA A 13 -15.27 6.78 -4.11
N GLY A 14 -14.29 7.30 -3.38
CA GLY A 14 -14.34 7.33 -1.93
C GLY A 14 -13.15 8.01 -1.29
N LEU A 15 -13.24 8.24 0.02
CA LEU A 15 -12.16 8.82 0.82
C LEU A 15 -11.80 7.87 1.96
N MET A 16 -10.50 7.77 2.22
CA MET A 16 -9.97 7.25 3.48
C MET A 16 -9.50 8.46 4.29
N LEU A 17 -9.95 8.54 5.53
CA LEU A 17 -9.70 9.68 6.40
C LEU A 17 -8.83 9.26 7.59
N ASP A 18 -7.85 10.09 7.93
CA ASP A 18 -7.12 9.96 9.19
C ASP A 18 -8.06 10.31 10.34
N ALA A 19 -8.48 9.29 11.10
CA ALA A 19 -9.43 9.44 12.21
C ALA A 19 -8.94 10.36 13.34
N ALA A 20 -7.63 10.65 13.43
CA ALA A 20 -7.13 11.64 14.38
C ALA A 20 -7.38 13.08 13.93
N GLN A 21 -7.41 13.33 12.62
CA GLN A 21 -7.67 14.64 12.03
C GLN A 21 -9.14 14.84 11.66
N HIS A 22 -9.83 13.76 11.33
CA HIS A 22 -11.22 13.70 10.92
C HIS A 22 -11.94 12.63 11.76
N PRO A 23 -12.22 12.89 13.04
CA PRO A 23 -12.89 11.94 13.91
C PRO A 23 -14.31 11.66 13.40
N LEU A 24 -14.77 10.42 13.61
CA LEU A 24 -16.12 10.01 13.21
C LEU A 24 -17.18 10.82 13.94
N ASP A 25 -17.95 11.62 13.19
CA ASP A 25 -19.12 12.33 13.70
C ASP A 25 -20.41 11.68 13.19
N LEU A 26 -21.10 10.98 14.10
CA LEU A 26 -22.35 10.29 13.78
C LEU A 26 -23.54 11.23 13.57
N SER A 27 -23.42 12.52 13.93
CA SER A 27 -24.47 13.51 13.69
C SER A 27 -24.51 13.98 12.23
N VAL A 28 -23.42 13.79 11.48
CA VAL A 28 -23.31 14.12 10.05
C VAL A 28 -23.58 12.86 9.23
N SER A 29 -24.42 12.98 8.20
CA SER A 29 -24.67 11.89 7.25
C SER A 29 -23.45 11.64 6.33
N PRO A 30 -23.27 10.42 5.79
CA PRO A 30 -22.22 10.15 4.81
C PRO A 30 -22.26 11.09 3.59
N GLU A 31 -23.46 11.47 3.14
CA GLU A 31 -23.68 12.40 2.05
C GLU A 31 -23.18 13.81 2.38
N GLU A 32 -23.53 14.35 3.54
CA GLU A 32 -23.06 15.67 3.98
C GLU A 32 -21.53 15.70 4.18
N GLU A 33 -20.96 14.64 4.76
CA GLU A 33 -19.50 14.51 4.95
C GLU A 33 -18.78 14.46 3.60
N TRP A 34 -19.30 13.69 2.64
CA TRP A 34 -18.78 13.65 1.27
C TRP A 34 -18.81 15.03 0.62
N GLN A 35 -19.95 15.73 0.66
CA GLN A 35 -20.09 17.05 0.05
C GLN A 35 -19.14 18.07 0.67
N ALA A 36 -19.01 18.08 2.00
CA ALA A 36 -18.09 18.98 2.71
C ALA A 36 -16.62 18.72 2.31
N LEU A 37 -16.22 17.44 2.22
CA LEU A 37 -14.87 17.06 1.85
C LEU A 37 -14.54 17.38 0.39
N VAL A 38 -15.48 17.12 -0.53
CA VAL A 38 -15.32 17.41 -1.96
C VAL A 38 -15.28 18.92 -2.21
N ALA A 39 -16.16 19.69 -1.58
CA ALA A 39 -16.22 21.15 -1.72
C ALA A 39 -14.93 21.85 -1.28
N ARG A 40 -14.17 21.25 -0.36
CA ARG A 40 -12.85 21.75 0.06
C ARG A 40 -11.82 21.79 -1.07
N TYR A 41 -11.98 20.99 -2.12
CA TYR A 41 -11.03 20.87 -3.23
C TYR A 41 -11.72 21.15 -4.58
N PRO A 42 -11.68 22.39 -5.10
CA PRO A 42 -12.41 22.78 -6.31
C PRO A 42 -12.12 21.92 -7.55
N SER A 43 -10.90 21.40 -7.70
CA SER A 43 -10.54 20.49 -8.79
C SER A 43 -11.17 19.10 -8.67
N VAL A 44 -11.45 18.66 -7.44
CA VAL A 44 -12.17 17.42 -7.17
C VAL A 44 -13.67 17.64 -7.35
N ALA A 45 -14.22 18.74 -6.81
CA ALA A 45 -15.63 19.09 -6.97
C ALA A 45 -16.08 19.13 -8.43
N ARG A 46 -15.24 19.68 -9.33
CA ARG A 46 -15.53 19.67 -10.78
C ARG A 46 -15.64 18.26 -11.38
N GLN A 47 -14.95 17.27 -10.85
CA GLN A 47 -15.03 15.88 -11.36
C GLN A 47 -16.37 15.22 -11.00
N PHE A 48 -17.03 15.69 -9.95
CA PHE A 48 -18.28 15.11 -9.42
C PHE A 48 -19.51 16.03 -9.63
N ALA A 49 -19.34 17.17 -10.32
CA ALA A 49 -20.40 18.16 -10.47
C ALA A 49 -21.63 17.61 -11.22
N ASP A 50 -21.37 16.79 -12.25
CA ASP A 50 -22.40 16.22 -13.13
C ASP A 50 -22.50 14.69 -12.96
N THR A 51 -22.35 14.19 -11.73
CA THR A 51 -22.41 12.74 -11.44
C THR A 51 -23.60 12.38 -10.56
N ASP A 52 -24.29 11.30 -10.92
CA ASP A 52 -25.34 10.70 -10.11
C ASP A 52 -24.84 9.45 -9.37
N LEU A 53 -25.40 9.18 -8.18
CA LEU A 53 -25.17 7.92 -7.48
C LEU A 53 -25.75 6.75 -8.29
N THR A 54 -24.95 5.71 -8.47
CA THR A 54 -25.40 4.50 -9.15
C THR A 54 -26.45 3.75 -8.32
N ALA A 55 -27.54 3.33 -8.97
CA ALA A 55 -28.55 2.48 -8.34
C ALA A 55 -28.03 1.08 -7.93
N LEU A 56 -26.89 0.65 -8.48
CA LEU A 56 -26.29 -0.67 -8.21
C LEU A 56 -25.79 -0.82 -6.77
N CYS A 57 -25.26 0.26 -6.18
CA CYS A 57 -24.58 0.22 -4.88
C CYS A 57 -25.38 0.90 -3.75
N GLY A 58 -26.48 1.58 -4.09
CA GLY A 58 -27.30 2.33 -3.14
C GLY A 58 -26.65 3.64 -2.68
N PRO A 59 -27.05 4.18 -1.50
CA PRO A 59 -26.55 5.45 -1.00
C PRO A 59 -25.09 5.38 -0.57
N LEU A 60 -24.48 6.54 -0.29
CA LEU A 60 -23.11 6.60 0.19
C LEU A 60 -22.97 5.84 1.51
N ARG A 61 -21.85 5.13 1.65
CA ARG A 61 -21.56 4.31 2.82
C ARG A 61 -20.37 4.89 3.56
N ARG A 62 -20.54 5.00 4.88
CA ARG A 62 -19.46 5.29 5.82
C ARG A 62 -19.16 4.06 6.65
N THR A 63 -17.89 3.75 6.80
CA THR A 63 -17.41 2.73 7.72
C THR A 63 -16.72 3.39 8.91
N GLY A 64 -16.57 2.65 10.01
CA GLY A 64 -15.68 3.05 11.10
C GLY A 64 -14.21 2.79 10.77
N ARG A 65 -13.43 2.47 11.80
CA ARG A 65 -12.02 2.08 11.66
C ARG A 65 -11.90 0.82 10.79
N VAL A 66 -11.13 0.92 9.70
CA VAL A 66 -10.83 -0.23 8.82
C VAL A 66 -9.63 -1.04 9.30
N GLN A 67 -8.73 -0.42 10.07
CA GLN A 67 -7.52 -1.05 10.57
C GLN A 67 -7.89 -2.10 11.62
N ARG A 68 -7.42 -3.34 11.41
CA ARG A 68 -7.57 -4.45 12.35
C ARG A 68 -6.44 -5.46 12.14
N ARG A 69 -6.06 -6.20 13.18
CA ARG A 69 -5.08 -7.27 13.08
C ARG A 69 -5.36 -8.31 14.14
N TRP A 70 -5.44 -9.58 13.75
CA TRP A 70 -5.53 -10.68 14.70
C TRP A 70 -4.17 -10.92 15.39
N SER A 71 -4.21 -11.35 16.64
CA SER A 71 -2.99 -11.72 17.38
C SER A 71 -2.38 -13.03 16.88
N ARG A 72 -3.14 -13.84 16.13
CA ARG A 72 -2.74 -15.13 15.55
C ARG A 72 -3.41 -15.31 14.19
N PHE A 73 -2.67 -15.83 13.22
CA PHE A 73 -3.09 -16.05 11.84
C PHE A 73 -3.19 -17.53 11.47
N VAL A 74 -2.53 -18.41 12.22
CA VAL A 74 -2.53 -19.86 11.93
C VAL A 74 -2.73 -20.70 13.19
N GLY A 75 -3.32 -21.87 13.03
CA GLY A 75 -3.33 -22.96 14.00
C GLY A 75 -2.83 -24.27 13.40
N PRO A 76 -2.90 -25.39 14.15
CA PRO A 76 -2.37 -26.68 13.70
C PRO A 76 -2.93 -27.17 12.36
N ASN A 77 -4.17 -26.82 12.06
CA ASN A 77 -4.93 -27.29 10.90
C ASN A 77 -5.73 -26.19 10.20
N TRP A 78 -5.41 -24.92 10.45
CA TRP A 78 -6.07 -23.78 9.81
C TRP A 78 -5.11 -22.62 9.62
N ALA A 79 -5.36 -21.81 8.59
CA ALA A 79 -4.62 -20.59 8.33
C ALA A 79 -5.56 -19.52 7.77
N MET A 80 -5.34 -18.27 8.17
CA MET A 80 -6.01 -17.11 7.59
C MET A 80 -5.28 -16.66 6.34
N LEU A 81 -6.06 -16.28 5.32
CA LEU A 81 -5.54 -15.44 4.25
C LEU A 81 -5.21 -14.04 4.79
N PRO A 82 -4.31 -13.29 4.13
CA PRO A 82 -3.89 -11.97 4.59
C PRO A 82 -5.06 -11.05 4.96
N TYR A 83 -6.03 -10.85 4.06
CA TYR A 83 -7.18 -9.96 4.32
C TYR A 83 -8.15 -10.48 5.41
N SER A 84 -8.17 -11.78 5.69
CA SER A 84 -8.90 -12.32 6.86
C SER A 84 -8.16 -11.97 8.16
N GLY A 85 -6.83 -12.05 8.13
CA GLY A 85 -5.91 -11.79 9.23
C GLY A 85 -5.78 -10.32 9.66
N TYR A 86 -5.83 -9.40 8.69
CA TYR A 86 -5.67 -7.98 8.96
C TYR A 86 -6.44 -7.10 7.96
N GLY A 87 -6.67 -5.85 8.35
CA GLY A 87 -7.09 -4.74 7.49
C GLY A 87 -6.20 -3.54 7.81
N LEU A 88 -5.83 -2.76 6.80
CA LEU A 88 -4.91 -1.62 6.94
C LEU A 88 -5.49 -0.38 6.27
N ASP A 89 -5.26 -0.21 4.97
CA ASP A 89 -5.71 0.95 4.20
C ASP A 89 -5.88 0.56 2.73
N ALA A 90 -6.58 1.41 1.95
CA ALA A 90 -6.75 1.23 0.52
C ALA A 90 -5.58 1.82 -0.29
N LEU A 91 -4.77 2.68 0.31
CA LEU A 91 -3.58 3.27 -0.30
C LEU A 91 -2.65 2.17 -0.83
N HIS A 92 -2.18 2.35 -2.06
CA HIS A 92 -1.37 1.40 -2.83
C HIS A 92 -2.08 0.09 -3.26
N SER A 93 -3.36 -0.12 -2.91
CA SER A 93 -4.16 -1.27 -3.36
C SER A 93 -3.54 -2.64 -3.08
N THR A 94 -2.82 -2.78 -1.97
CA THR A 94 -2.02 -3.97 -1.65
C THR A 94 -2.87 -5.20 -1.29
N GLY A 95 -4.13 -5.01 -0.88
CA GLY A 95 -4.97 -6.07 -0.32
C GLY A 95 -5.16 -7.28 -1.23
N ASN A 96 -5.48 -7.06 -2.52
CA ASN A 96 -5.68 -8.15 -3.47
C ASN A 96 -4.37 -8.88 -3.79
N ALA A 97 -3.31 -8.14 -4.13
CA ALA A 97 -2.01 -8.71 -4.45
C ALA A 97 -1.45 -9.52 -3.28
N HIS A 98 -1.51 -8.97 -2.06
CA HIS A 98 -1.06 -9.65 -0.86
C HIS A 98 -1.90 -10.91 -0.59
N THR A 99 -3.23 -10.84 -0.76
CA THR A 99 -4.12 -12.01 -0.61
C THR A 99 -3.75 -13.13 -1.58
N LEU A 100 -3.50 -12.81 -2.85
CA LEU A 100 -3.09 -13.79 -3.85
C LEU A 100 -1.75 -14.45 -3.49
N ARG A 101 -0.78 -13.68 -2.97
CA ARG A 101 0.47 -14.26 -2.42
C ARG A 101 0.20 -15.22 -1.25
N GLY A 102 -0.76 -14.89 -0.40
CA GLY A 102 -1.21 -15.78 0.66
C GLY A 102 -1.79 -17.09 0.13
N VAL A 103 -2.64 -17.01 -0.90
CA VAL A 103 -3.21 -18.19 -1.59
C VAL A 103 -2.09 -19.06 -2.17
N GLU A 104 -1.16 -18.49 -2.93
CA GLU A 104 -0.05 -19.23 -3.54
C GLU A 104 0.76 -20.02 -2.50
N ARG A 105 1.14 -19.37 -1.38
CA ARG A 105 1.91 -20.01 -0.30
C ARG A 105 1.13 -21.11 0.40
N LEU A 106 -0.13 -20.86 0.74
CA LEU A 106 -0.95 -21.84 1.44
C LEU A 106 -1.26 -23.03 0.54
N CYS A 107 -1.54 -22.83 -0.75
CA CYS A 107 -1.71 -23.92 -1.71
C CYS A 107 -0.48 -24.81 -1.75
N ASP A 108 0.73 -24.23 -1.79
CA ASP A 108 1.96 -25.01 -1.79
C ASP A 108 2.20 -25.78 -0.48
N ILE A 109 2.02 -25.12 0.67
CA ILE A 109 2.15 -25.76 1.99
C ILE A 109 1.17 -26.92 2.10
N LEU A 110 -0.09 -26.71 1.74
CA LEU A 110 -1.13 -27.74 1.82
C LEU A 110 -0.83 -28.88 0.84
N ALA A 111 -0.46 -28.60 -0.41
CA ALA A 111 -0.11 -29.63 -1.38
C ALA A 111 1.07 -30.50 -0.92
N GLY A 112 2.07 -29.91 -0.25
CA GLY A 112 3.27 -30.62 0.21
C GLY A 112 3.19 -31.27 1.60
N ARG A 113 2.25 -30.82 2.45
CA ARG A 113 2.26 -31.13 3.90
C ARG A 113 0.90 -31.51 4.48
N LEU A 114 -0.20 -31.51 3.73
CA LEU A 114 -1.51 -31.88 4.27
C LEU A 114 -1.47 -33.27 4.91
N GLY A 115 -1.94 -33.36 6.16
CA GLY A 115 -1.95 -34.60 6.94
C GLY A 115 -0.59 -35.03 7.51
N ARG A 116 0.47 -34.23 7.35
CA ARG A 116 1.81 -34.49 7.90
C ARG A 116 2.07 -33.66 9.15
N GLU A 117 2.97 -34.15 10.00
CA GLU A 117 3.33 -33.50 11.27
C GLU A 117 3.95 -32.11 11.06
N GLU A 118 4.64 -31.90 9.94
CA GLU A 118 5.34 -30.65 9.63
C GLU A 118 4.39 -29.53 9.17
N LEU A 119 3.11 -29.83 8.90
CA LEU A 119 2.14 -28.84 8.42
C LEU A 119 2.11 -27.60 9.33
N TYR A 120 2.03 -27.82 10.65
CA TYR A 120 1.91 -26.71 11.58
C TYR A 120 3.19 -25.86 11.62
N ALA A 121 4.36 -26.48 11.51
CA ALA A 121 5.63 -25.75 11.46
C ALA A 121 5.71 -24.86 10.20
N ASP A 122 5.23 -25.36 9.06
CA ASP A 122 5.21 -24.61 7.80
C ASP A 122 4.20 -23.46 7.85
N LEU A 123 3.04 -23.67 8.48
CA LEU A 123 2.07 -22.61 8.76
C LEU A 123 2.61 -21.53 9.70
N LEU A 124 3.40 -21.90 10.72
CA LEU A 124 4.06 -20.92 11.59
C LEU A 124 5.07 -20.05 10.82
N ARG A 125 5.82 -20.63 9.88
CA ARG A 125 6.70 -19.85 8.99
C ARG A 125 5.90 -18.91 8.07
N TYR A 126 4.76 -19.37 7.55
CA TYR A 126 3.83 -18.51 6.81
C TYR A 126 3.35 -17.32 7.67
N GLU A 127 2.96 -17.55 8.93
CA GLU A 127 2.57 -16.47 9.85
C GLU A 127 3.71 -15.46 10.08
N GLN A 128 4.94 -15.93 10.29
CA GLN A 128 6.11 -15.06 10.48
C GLN A 128 6.38 -14.18 9.26
N ASN A 129 6.22 -14.71 8.04
CA ASN A 129 6.31 -13.92 6.82
C ASN A 129 5.20 -12.87 6.76
N LEU A 130 3.96 -13.28 6.99
CA LEU A 130 2.80 -12.40 6.97
C LEU A 130 2.93 -11.24 7.96
N ARG A 131 3.46 -11.48 9.17
CA ARG A 131 3.71 -10.43 10.15
C ARG A 131 4.68 -9.36 9.62
N ARG A 132 5.81 -9.78 9.05
CA ARG A 132 6.81 -8.86 8.48
C ARG A 132 6.24 -8.05 7.33
N GLU A 133 5.43 -8.67 6.48
CA GLU A 133 4.75 -7.99 5.36
C GLU A 133 3.77 -6.94 5.86
N ILE A 134 2.98 -7.26 6.89
CA ILE A 134 2.04 -6.32 7.52
C ILE A 134 2.79 -5.13 8.14
N ASP A 135 3.86 -5.39 8.89
CA ASP A 135 4.62 -4.35 9.59
C ASP A 135 5.26 -3.37 8.59
N LEU A 136 5.82 -3.88 7.50
CA LEU A 136 6.37 -3.07 6.41
C LEU A 136 5.29 -2.21 5.75
N LEU A 137 4.13 -2.81 5.43
CA LEU A 137 3.01 -2.10 4.81
C LEU A 137 2.43 -1.02 5.72
N ASP A 138 2.30 -1.29 7.01
CA ASP A 138 1.82 -0.31 8.00
C ASP A 138 2.74 0.91 8.06
N LEU A 139 4.06 0.69 8.09
CA LEU A 139 5.06 1.76 8.08
C LEU A 139 4.98 2.60 6.80
N VAL A 140 4.88 1.97 5.63
CA VAL A 140 4.73 2.66 4.33
C VAL A 140 3.44 3.50 4.28
N VAL A 141 2.31 2.91 4.68
CA VAL A 141 1.03 3.62 4.70
C VAL A 141 1.07 4.79 5.67
N HIS A 142 1.58 4.57 6.88
CA HIS A 142 1.68 5.62 7.89
C HIS A 142 2.56 6.78 7.42
N GLY A 143 3.75 6.52 6.87
CA GLY A 143 4.62 7.57 6.34
C GLY A 143 3.96 8.37 5.21
N CYS A 144 3.19 7.72 4.34
CA CYS A 144 2.40 8.41 3.32
C CYS A 144 1.35 9.36 3.93
N TYR A 145 0.55 8.88 4.89
CA TYR A 145 -0.44 9.72 5.58
C TYR A 145 0.21 10.92 6.30
N ARG A 146 1.36 10.71 6.95
CA ARG A 146 2.11 11.78 7.63
C ARG A 146 2.62 12.86 6.67
N SER A 147 2.83 12.51 5.40
CA SER A 147 3.38 13.39 4.38
C SER A 147 2.36 13.97 3.40
N PHE A 148 1.08 13.58 3.44
CA PHE A 148 0.04 14.06 2.51
C PHE A 148 -0.07 15.59 2.38
N ARG A 149 0.29 16.35 3.43
CA ARG A 149 0.27 17.83 3.40
C ARG A 149 1.52 18.44 2.76
N GLN A 150 2.51 17.63 2.41
CA GLN A 150 3.81 17.99 1.83
C GLN A 150 4.07 17.12 0.61
N PHE A 151 3.49 17.49 -0.53
CA PHE A 151 3.46 16.67 -1.76
C PHE A 151 4.83 16.11 -2.16
N GLU A 152 5.88 16.92 -2.14
CA GLU A 152 7.24 16.49 -2.52
C GLU A 152 7.78 15.37 -1.60
N LEU A 153 7.50 15.45 -0.30
CA LEU A 153 7.90 14.40 0.65
C LEU A 153 7.07 13.14 0.46
N PHE A 154 5.76 13.30 0.28
CA PHE A 154 4.86 12.18 0.01
C PHE A 154 5.26 11.44 -1.27
N SER A 155 5.47 12.18 -2.36
CA SER A 155 5.87 11.60 -3.64
C SER A 155 7.19 10.85 -3.48
N ALA A 156 8.22 11.49 -2.91
CA ALA A 156 9.51 10.86 -2.69
C ALA A 156 9.40 9.58 -1.84
N PHE A 157 8.75 9.64 -0.66
CA PHE A 157 8.61 8.49 0.22
C PHE A 157 7.83 7.34 -0.42
N SER A 158 6.78 7.66 -1.20
CA SER A 158 5.99 6.64 -1.91
C SER A 158 6.83 5.83 -2.91
N MET A 159 7.96 6.36 -3.39
CA MET A 159 8.86 5.62 -4.29
C MET A 159 9.53 4.44 -3.60
N ALA A 160 9.65 4.44 -2.27
CA ALA A 160 10.11 3.26 -1.54
C ALA A 160 9.16 2.08 -1.76
N TYR A 161 7.84 2.30 -1.68
CA TYR A 161 6.85 1.27 -2.03
C TYR A 161 6.97 0.81 -3.49
N PHE A 162 7.03 1.77 -4.43
CA PHE A 162 7.10 1.44 -5.85
C PHE A 162 8.37 0.69 -6.23
N ALA A 163 9.51 0.99 -5.58
CA ALA A 163 10.74 0.25 -5.79
C ALA A 163 10.55 -1.24 -5.48
N GLY A 164 10.01 -1.59 -4.30
CA GLY A 164 9.75 -2.98 -3.97
C GLY A 164 8.67 -3.63 -4.81
N ALA A 165 7.59 -2.90 -5.13
CA ALA A 165 6.50 -3.43 -5.94
C ALA A 165 6.98 -3.78 -7.37
N ILE A 166 7.63 -2.82 -8.04
CA ILE A 166 8.12 -3.00 -9.42
C ILE A 166 9.22 -4.06 -9.45
N PHE A 167 10.17 -4.01 -8.52
CA PHE A 167 11.25 -4.99 -8.45
C PHE A 167 10.75 -6.42 -8.19
N SER A 168 9.73 -6.58 -7.33
CA SER A 168 9.13 -7.90 -7.06
C SER A 168 8.43 -8.46 -8.28
N GLU A 169 7.67 -7.63 -9.00
CA GLU A 169 6.95 -8.05 -10.21
C GLU A 169 7.92 -8.36 -11.35
N ASP A 170 8.97 -7.56 -11.55
CA ASP A 170 10.01 -7.82 -12.54
C ASP A 170 10.69 -9.18 -12.32
N ARG A 171 11.10 -9.46 -11.08
CA ARG A 171 11.66 -10.76 -10.70
C ARG A 171 10.69 -11.90 -10.98
N ARG A 172 9.39 -11.68 -10.78
CA ARG A 172 8.36 -12.68 -11.07
C ARG A 172 8.25 -12.94 -12.56
N CYS A 173 8.20 -11.90 -13.39
CA CYS A 173 8.16 -12.00 -14.86
C CYS A 173 9.38 -12.75 -15.42
N HIS A 174 10.56 -12.56 -14.82
CA HIS A 174 11.80 -13.22 -15.23
C HIS A 174 12.06 -14.59 -14.57
N GLY A 175 11.08 -15.16 -13.85
CA GLY A 175 11.23 -16.47 -13.21
C GLY A 175 12.23 -16.50 -12.04
N GLN A 176 12.65 -15.34 -11.54
CA GLN A 176 13.61 -15.17 -10.43
C GLN A 176 12.92 -15.09 -9.06
N TRP A 177 11.65 -15.52 -8.97
CA TRP A 177 10.84 -15.49 -7.76
C TRP A 177 10.73 -16.87 -7.13
N ASN A 178 10.64 -16.89 -5.80
CA ASN A 178 10.27 -18.07 -5.02
C ASN A 178 8.83 -17.93 -4.51
N LYS A 179 8.08 -19.03 -4.49
CA LYS A 179 6.73 -19.12 -3.90
C LYS A 179 6.64 -18.61 -2.46
N HIS A 180 7.73 -18.70 -1.70
CA HIS A 180 7.80 -18.20 -0.33
C HIS A 180 8.46 -16.82 -0.19
N ASP A 181 8.87 -16.17 -1.28
CA ASP A 181 9.36 -14.78 -1.24
C ASP A 181 8.27 -13.89 -0.66
N ALA A 182 8.66 -12.98 0.22
CA ALA A 182 7.72 -12.09 0.88
C ALA A 182 7.23 -10.99 -0.07
N PHE A 183 6.03 -10.49 0.18
CA PHE A 183 5.44 -9.37 -0.51
C PHE A 183 6.31 -8.12 -0.33
N LEU A 184 6.55 -7.36 -1.41
CA LEU A 184 7.47 -6.22 -1.47
C LEU A 184 8.89 -6.51 -0.97
N MET A 185 9.37 -7.76 -1.03
CA MET A 185 10.68 -8.15 -0.49
C MET A 185 10.80 -8.01 1.05
N ALA A 186 9.69 -8.11 1.81
CA ALA A 186 9.71 -7.99 3.28
C ALA A 186 10.59 -9.05 3.99
N ASP A 187 11.03 -10.09 3.28
CA ASP A 187 11.96 -11.09 3.75
C ASP A 187 13.41 -10.58 3.76
N ARG A 188 13.71 -9.52 2.99
CA ARG A 188 15.05 -8.93 2.85
C ARG A 188 15.28 -7.87 3.93
N PRO A 189 16.23 -8.09 4.86
CA PRO A 189 16.58 -7.09 5.87
C PRO A 189 16.99 -5.75 5.25
N GLU A 190 17.73 -5.78 4.13
CA GLU A 190 18.25 -4.59 3.47
C GLU A 190 17.12 -3.70 2.94
N TYR A 191 16.07 -4.32 2.36
CA TYR A 191 14.90 -3.58 1.89
C TYR A 191 14.12 -2.98 3.06
N ARG A 192 13.89 -3.75 4.13
CA ARG A 192 13.18 -3.24 5.32
C ARG A 192 13.92 -2.08 5.98
N GLN A 193 15.22 -2.21 6.20
CA GLN A 193 16.07 -1.16 6.76
C GLN A 193 16.11 0.09 5.88
N MET A 194 16.10 -0.08 4.55
CA MET A 194 16.00 1.04 3.61
C MET A 194 14.69 1.80 3.79
N VAL A 195 13.55 1.10 3.86
CA VAL A 195 12.23 1.73 4.04
C VAL A 195 12.13 2.39 5.42
N GLU A 196 12.61 1.71 6.47
CA GLU A 196 12.69 2.25 7.84
C GLU A 196 13.51 3.55 7.88
N GLY A 197 14.70 3.57 7.27
CA GLY A 197 15.54 4.78 7.22
C GLY A 197 14.88 5.94 6.44
N CYS A 198 14.20 5.64 5.33
CA CYS A 198 13.40 6.63 4.60
C CYS A 198 12.26 7.19 5.44
N TYR A 199 11.62 6.35 6.24
CA TYR A 199 10.53 6.73 7.13
C TYR A 199 10.99 7.54 8.34
N GLU A 200 12.09 7.15 8.99
CA GLU A 200 12.65 7.89 10.12
C GLU A 200 13.08 9.31 9.71
N GLU A 201 13.77 9.44 8.58
CA GLU A 201 14.17 10.73 8.05
C GLU A 201 12.96 11.60 7.67
N LEU A 202 11.90 10.98 7.12
CA LEU A 202 10.63 11.67 6.85
C LEU A 202 10.03 12.24 8.14
N LEU A 203 9.91 11.42 9.18
CA LEU A 203 9.34 11.85 10.46
C LEU A 203 10.20 12.92 11.12
N ARG A 204 11.53 12.81 11.03
CA ARG A 204 12.46 13.82 11.52
C ARG A 204 12.22 15.16 10.86
N LEU A 205 12.09 15.21 9.53
CA LEU A 205 11.81 16.43 8.78
C LEU A 205 10.44 17.02 9.14
N LEU A 206 9.40 16.19 9.22
CA LEU A 206 8.05 16.63 9.60
C LEU A 206 8.00 17.15 11.05
N GLY A 207 8.81 16.60 11.95
CA GLY A 207 8.93 17.04 13.34
C GLY A 207 9.57 18.44 13.49
N GLN A 208 10.28 18.92 12.47
CA GLN A 208 10.90 20.26 12.46
C GLN A 208 9.92 21.36 12.02
N GLY A 209 8.68 21.00 11.63
CA GLY A 209 7.65 21.94 11.20
C GLY A 209 7.58 22.09 9.68
N ARG A 210 7.50 23.32 9.17
CA ARG A 210 7.33 23.57 7.74
C ARG A 210 8.63 23.22 6.99
N VAL A 211 8.54 22.23 6.12
CA VAL A 211 9.66 21.79 5.27
C VAL A 211 9.82 22.72 4.07
N SER A 212 11.04 23.20 3.83
CA SER A 212 11.40 24.03 2.68
C SER A 212 11.60 23.20 1.41
N ALA A 213 11.57 23.86 0.24
CA ALA A 213 11.84 23.20 -1.04
C ALA A 213 13.23 22.55 -1.10
N ALA A 214 14.25 23.18 -0.48
CA ALA A 214 15.60 22.64 -0.40
C ALA A 214 15.65 21.36 0.44
N GLN A 215 14.98 21.33 1.59
CA GLN A 215 14.88 20.14 2.43
C GLN A 215 14.11 19.01 1.72
N ALA A 216 13.02 19.34 1.03
CA ALA A 216 12.27 18.36 0.24
C ALA A 216 13.10 17.78 -0.91
N GLY A 217 13.89 18.62 -1.60
CA GLY A 217 14.83 18.17 -2.62
C GLY A 217 15.92 17.24 -2.06
N ALA A 218 16.51 17.62 -0.91
CA ALA A 218 17.49 16.79 -0.22
C ALA A 218 16.91 15.43 0.23
N TYR A 219 15.66 15.42 0.70
CA TYR A 219 14.95 14.20 1.05
C TYR A 219 14.70 13.30 -0.16
N ARG A 220 14.24 13.87 -1.28
CA ARG A 220 14.10 13.12 -2.54
C ARG A 220 15.43 12.50 -2.98
N ASP A 221 16.53 13.24 -2.91
CA ASP A 221 17.86 12.70 -3.24
C ASP A 221 18.32 11.62 -2.26
N PHE A 222 17.97 11.75 -0.98
CA PHE A 222 18.20 10.71 0.01
C PHE A 222 17.43 9.43 -0.35
N VAL A 223 16.12 9.53 -0.58
CA VAL A 223 15.31 8.37 -0.99
C VAL A 223 15.83 7.76 -2.28
N ARG A 224 16.15 8.58 -3.29
CA ARG A 224 16.72 8.12 -4.57
C ARG A 224 17.96 7.25 -4.40
N ARG A 225 18.89 7.66 -3.53
CA ARG A 225 20.08 6.87 -3.20
C ARG A 225 19.74 5.61 -2.41
N ALA A 226 18.80 5.71 -1.47
CA ALA A 226 18.42 4.59 -0.62
C ALA A 226 17.75 3.46 -1.40
N ILE A 227 16.87 3.80 -2.35
CA ILE A 227 16.15 2.81 -3.17
C ILE A 227 16.96 2.25 -4.34
N GLU A 228 18.15 2.80 -4.63
CA GLU A 228 18.96 2.47 -5.81
C GLU A 228 19.11 0.95 -6.06
N PRO A 229 19.40 0.10 -5.03
CA PRO A 229 19.55 -1.34 -5.22
C PRO A 229 18.28 -2.05 -5.73
N PHE A 230 17.12 -1.41 -5.61
CA PHE A 230 15.81 -1.93 -6.00
C PHE A 230 15.16 -1.10 -7.12
N ASN A 231 15.83 -0.04 -7.59
CA ASN A 231 15.24 0.97 -8.48
C ASN A 231 15.50 0.65 -9.96
N ILE A 232 14.72 -0.28 -10.51
CA ILE A 232 14.79 -0.65 -11.92
C ILE A 232 13.95 0.25 -12.85
N ALA A 233 13.15 1.16 -12.29
CA ALA A 233 12.24 2.04 -13.04
C ALA A 233 12.71 3.50 -13.16
N GLY A 234 13.90 3.83 -12.63
CA GLY A 234 14.38 5.21 -12.59
C GLY A 234 13.54 6.12 -11.68
N LEU A 235 12.98 5.56 -10.59
CA LEU A 235 12.21 6.28 -9.57
C LEU A 235 13.02 7.41 -8.94
N CYS A 236 12.32 8.45 -8.48
CA CYS A 236 12.87 9.71 -7.98
C CYS A 236 13.66 10.56 -8.99
N ASP A 237 13.63 10.24 -10.29
CA ASP A 237 14.16 11.13 -11.33
C ASP A 237 13.29 12.40 -11.47
N PRO A 238 13.81 13.60 -11.18
CA PRO A 238 13.03 14.84 -11.26
C PRO A 238 12.61 15.21 -12.68
N SER A 239 13.35 14.75 -13.71
CA SER A 239 13.00 15.02 -15.11
C SER A 239 11.72 14.28 -15.54
N ARG A 240 11.35 13.22 -14.82
CA ARG A 240 10.13 12.43 -15.06
C ARG A 240 8.87 13.10 -14.52
N MET A 241 8.98 14.10 -13.64
CA MET A 241 7.81 14.76 -13.02
C MET A 241 6.81 13.77 -12.39
N ASN A 242 7.29 12.70 -11.75
CA ASN A 242 6.51 11.59 -11.20
C ASN A 242 5.71 10.77 -12.26
N LEU A 243 6.10 10.82 -13.53
CA LEU A 243 5.54 10.02 -14.62
C LEU A 243 6.58 9.00 -15.08
N TYR A 244 6.43 7.76 -14.61
CA TYR A 244 7.34 6.66 -14.93
C TYR A 244 6.76 5.81 -16.05
N PRO A 245 7.59 5.41 -17.04
CA PRO A 245 7.12 4.54 -18.12
C PRO A 245 6.80 3.15 -17.58
N TYR A 246 5.93 2.46 -18.30
CA TYR A 246 5.80 1.01 -18.14
C TYR A 246 7.15 0.36 -18.47
N LEU A 247 7.58 -0.60 -17.64
CA LEU A 247 8.72 -1.44 -17.95
C LEU A 247 8.20 -2.62 -18.77
N ASP A 248 8.58 -2.70 -20.04
CA ASP A 248 8.27 -3.88 -20.85
C ASP A 248 8.87 -5.12 -20.16
N ALA A 249 8.05 -6.15 -19.97
CA ALA A 249 8.60 -7.48 -19.73
C ALA A 249 9.41 -7.82 -20.98
N ALA A 250 10.74 -7.85 -20.88
CA ALA A 250 11.59 -8.17 -22.00
C ALA A 250 11.08 -9.44 -22.68
N GLU A 251 10.87 -9.40 -24.01
CA GLU A 251 10.55 -10.61 -24.76
C GLU A 251 11.64 -11.66 -24.46
N PRO A 252 11.26 -12.91 -24.14
CA PRO A 252 12.24 -13.96 -23.94
C PRO A 252 13.00 -14.15 -25.27
N GLY A 253 14.27 -13.75 -25.27
CA GLY A 253 15.23 -14.05 -26.34
C GLY A 253 15.67 -15.51 -26.33
#